data_AF-A0A0G0QYM0-F1
#
_entry.id   AF-A0A0G0QYM0-F1
#
_cell.length_a   1.000
_cell.length_b   1.000
_cell.length_c   1.000
_cell.angle_alpha   90.00
_cell.angle_beta   90.00
_cell.angle_gamma   90.00
#
_symmetry.space_group_name_H-M   'P 1'
#
loop_
_entity.id
_entity.type
_entity.pdbx_description
1 polymer ?
#
loop_
_entity_poly.entity_id
_entity_poly.type
_entity_poly.pdbx_seq_one_letter_code
_entity_poly.pdbx_strand_id
1 'polypeptide(L)'
;MAYPTTLDDLDASRGATGQTLNSPNHATHHANEDAIIEALEAKVGIDSSADTSSIDYKLKSASSSNPGHQHTPSNVGLSNVDNTSDATKNSATVTLTNKRITKRTGTAASSATPTINTDNVDFYSLTAQAEAITSFTTNLSGTPTEAQTLWIAITGTAARAITWGASFESSTVVLPTTTVSTNRLDVGFAWNTVTNKWRCVALG
;
A
#
# COMPACT_ATOMS: atom_id res chain seq x y z
N MET A 1 -36.23 -15.02 14.39
CA MET A 1 -37.41 -14.77 13.55
C MET A 1 -36.89 -14.15 12.26
N ALA A 2 -37.29 -14.66 11.10
CA ALA A 2 -36.97 -14.02 9.82
C ALA A 2 -37.78 -12.72 9.67
N TYR A 3 -37.28 -11.75 8.92
CA TYR A 3 -38.08 -10.58 8.56
C TYR A 3 -39.27 -11.01 7.67
N PRO A 4 -40.44 -10.35 7.79
CA PRO A 4 -41.59 -10.65 6.94
C PRO A 4 -41.27 -10.38 5.48
N THR A 5 -41.84 -11.19 4.57
CA THR A 5 -41.68 -11.04 3.11
C THR A 5 -42.94 -10.53 2.43
N THR A 6 -44.04 -10.42 3.17
CA THR A 6 -45.34 -9.89 2.76
C THR A 6 -45.94 -9.10 3.92
N LEU A 7 -46.83 -8.16 3.62
CA LEU A 7 -47.72 -7.56 4.62
C LEU A 7 -48.86 -8.53 4.89
N ASP A 8 -49.38 -8.53 6.11
CA ASP A 8 -50.55 -9.31 6.44
C ASP A 8 -51.83 -8.54 6.05
N ASP A 9 -52.84 -9.26 5.54
CA ASP A 9 -54.18 -8.74 5.29
C ASP A 9 -55.09 -9.27 6.39
N LEU A 10 -55.24 -8.49 7.46
CA LEU A 10 -55.96 -8.90 8.65
C LEU A 10 -57.47 -8.76 8.44
N ASP A 11 -57.91 -7.88 7.54
CA ASP A 11 -59.32 -7.70 7.20
C ASP A 11 -59.92 -8.92 6.48
N ALA A 12 -59.14 -9.62 5.64
CA ALA A 12 -59.57 -10.84 4.94
C ALA A 12 -59.92 -12.04 5.86
N SER A 13 -59.52 -11.98 7.14
CA SER A 13 -59.73 -13.07 8.10
C SER A 13 -60.96 -12.90 9.01
N ARG A 14 -61.74 -11.82 8.85
CA ARG A 14 -62.74 -11.39 9.85
C ARG A 14 -64.16 -11.90 9.61
N GLY A 15 -64.89 -12.08 10.72
CA GLY A 15 -66.33 -12.36 10.73
C GLY A 15 -67.20 -11.11 10.61
N ALA A 16 -68.40 -11.25 10.03
CA ALA A 16 -69.28 -10.13 9.68
C ALA A 16 -69.85 -9.35 10.89
N THR A 17 -70.15 -8.07 10.68
CA THR A 17 -70.88 -7.23 11.65
C THR A 17 -72.31 -7.76 11.87
N GLY A 18 -72.74 -7.86 13.13
CA GLY A 18 -74.12 -8.29 13.48
C GLY A 18 -74.25 -9.56 14.32
N GLN A 19 -73.15 -10.16 14.79
CA GLN A 19 -73.20 -11.32 15.68
C GLN A 19 -73.79 -10.95 17.05
N THR A 20 -74.60 -11.85 17.62
CA THR A 20 -75.37 -11.66 18.87
C THR A 20 -74.52 -11.39 20.12
N LEU A 21 -73.20 -11.59 20.06
CA LEU A 21 -72.24 -11.37 21.15
C LEU A 21 -71.42 -10.08 21.02
N ASN A 22 -71.79 -9.15 20.13
CA ASN A 22 -71.03 -7.91 19.88
C ASN A 22 -71.25 -6.79 20.95
N SER A 23 -71.40 -7.16 22.24
CA SER A 23 -71.57 -6.21 23.35
C SER A 23 -70.52 -6.45 24.46
N PRO A 24 -69.66 -5.46 24.79
CA PRO A 24 -69.46 -4.19 24.10
C PRO A 24 -69.00 -4.40 22.64
N ASN A 25 -69.02 -3.37 21.80
CA ASN A 25 -68.80 -3.45 20.35
C ASN A 25 -67.37 -3.92 19.97
N HIS A 26 -67.12 -5.20 20.16
CA HIS A 26 -65.82 -5.86 20.09
C HIS A 26 -65.35 -6.05 18.65
N ALA A 27 -66.27 -6.31 17.72
CA ALA A 27 -65.94 -6.42 16.30
C ALA A 27 -65.36 -5.11 15.74
N THR A 28 -65.83 -3.96 16.25
CA THR A 28 -65.28 -2.65 15.90
C THR A 28 -63.93 -2.41 16.56
N HIS A 29 -63.70 -2.93 17.77
CA HIS A 29 -62.39 -2.87 18.41
C HIS A 29 -61.33 -3.59 17.58
N HIS A 30 -61.61 -4.83 17.15
CA HIS A 30 -60.72 -5.57 16.26
C HIS A 30 -60.49 -4.86 14.93
N ALA A 31 -61.55 -4.30 14.31
CA ALA A 31 -61.38 -3.52 13.09
C ALA A 31 -60.37 -2.37 13.26
N ASN A 32 -60.41 -1.70 14.42
CA ASN A 32 -59.48 -0.62 14.73
C ASN A 32 -58.06 -1.15 15.02
N GLU A 33 -57.94 -2.26 15.73
CA GLU A 33 -56.64 -2.92 15.99
C GLU A 33 -55.99 -3.37 14.69
N ASP A 34 -56.74 -4.05 13.81
CA ASP A 34 -56.29 -4.54 12.51
C ASP A 34 -55.82 -3.38 11.63
N ALA A 35 -56.64 -2.33 11.51
CA ALA A 35 -56.27 -1.14 10.74
C ALA A 35 -55.00 -0.45 11.28
N ILE A 36 -54.79 -0.45 12.60
CA ILE A 36 -53.56 0.09 13.20
C ILE A 36 -52.37 -0.82 12.89
N ILE A 37 -52.53 -2.13 12.99
CA ILE A 37 -51.47 -3.11 12.73
C ILE A 37 -51.04 -3.04 11.26
N GLU A 38 -51.98 -3.09 10.31
CA GLU A 38 -51.71 -2.96 8.88
C GLU A 38 -50.98 -1.64 8.56
N ALA A 39 -51.39 -0.53 9.20
CA ALA A 39 -50.71 0.76 9.04
C ALA A 39 -49.28 0.75 9.60
N LEU A 40 -49.05 0.06 10.72
CA LEU A 40 -47.72 -0.11 11.30
C LEU A 40 -46.84 -1.01 10.43
N GLU A 41 -47.37 -2.11 9.93
CA GLU A 41 -46.66 -3.02 9.01
C GLU A 41 -46.25 -2.30 7.74
N ALA A 42 -47.12 -1.48 7.14
CA ALA A 42 -46.78 -0.65 5.99
C ALA A 42 -45.63 0.35 6.32
N LYS A 43 -45.62 0.94 7.52
CA LYS A 43 -44.54 1.85 7.94
C LYS A 43 -43.23 1.13 8.21
N VAL A 44 -43.26 -0.06 8.80
CA VAL A 44 -42.07 -0.87 9.03
C VAL A 44 -41.53 -1.39 7.69
N GLY A 45 -42.41 -1.91 6.84
CA GLY A 45 -42.10 -2.57 5.58
C GLY A 45 -41.76 -4.05 5.76
N ILE A 46 -41.58 -4.71 4.62
CA ILE A 46 -41.09 -6.09 4.51
C ILE A 46 -39.58 -6.11 4.25
N ASP A 47 -38.94 -7.28 4.29
CA ASP A 47 -37.54 -7.41 3.89
C ASP A 47 -37.35 -7.01 2.43
N SER A 48 -36.42 -6.09 2.18
CA SER A 48 -36.20 -5.48 0.86
C SER A 48 -37.46 -4.78 0.33
N SER A 49 -38.17 -4.07 1.21
CA SER A 49 -39.38 -3.33 0.86
C SER A 49 -39.15 -2.42 -0.34
N ALA A 50 -40.06 -2.45 -1.32
CA ALA A 50 -40.07 -1.51 -2.44
C ALA A 50 -40.75 -0.16 -2.09
N ASP A 51 -41.45 -0.08 -0.95
CA ASP A 51 -42.09 1.15 -0.50
C ASP A 51 -41.04 2.14 0.02
N THR A 52 -40.82 3.20 -0.75
CA THR A 52 -39.87 4.30 -0.43
C THR A 52 -40.18 5.02 0.90
N SER A 53 -41.40 4.88 1.41
CA SER A 53 -41.84 5.48 2.67
C SER A 53 -41.54 4.61 3.89
N SER A 54 -41.34 3.30 3.70
CA SER A 54 -41.09 2.32 4.76
C SER A 54 -39.74 2.50 5.44
N ILE A 55 -39.65 2.04 6.68
CA ILE A 55 -38.42 2.08 7.49
C ILE A 55 -37.36 1.15 6.89
N ASP A 56 -37.72 -0.05 6.44
CA ASP A 56 -36.81 -0.99 5.78
C ASP A 56 -36.13 -0.35 4.56
N TYR A 57 -36.91 0.25 3.65
CA TYR A 57 -36.35 0.95 2.47
C TYR A 57 -35.41 2.08 2.88
N LYS A 58 -35.84 2.94 3.81
CA LYS A 58 -35.04 4.11 4.23
C LYS A 58 -33.72 3.71 4.87
N LEU A 59 -33.65 2.55 5.53
CA LEU A 59 -32.44 2.08 6.19
C LEU A 59 -31.52 1.27 5.29
N LYS A 60 -32.07 0.34 4.47
CA LYS A 60 -31.31 -0.66 3.72
C LYS A 60 -31.11 -0.34 2.23
N SER A 61 -32.03 0.39 1.60
CA SER A 61 -31.93 0.64 0.16
C SER A 61 -30.88 1.69 -0.14
N ALA A 62 -29.84 1.35 -0.92
CA ALA A 62 -28.84 2.31 -1.39
C ALA A 62 -29.44 3.44 -2.26
N SER A 63 -30.66 3.26 -2.75
CA SER A 63 -31.43 4.27 -3.51
C SER A 63 -32.26 5.21 -2.61
N SER A 64 -32.26 5.00 -1.28
CA SER A 64 -32.81 5.98 -0.33
C SER A 64 -31.99 7.26 -0.34
N SER A 65 -32.64 8.42 -0.12
CA SER A 65 -31.96 9.71 0.02
C SER A 65 -31.15 9.82 1.32
N ASN A 66 -31.41 8.94 2.29
CA ASN A 66 -30.69 8.85 3.56
C ASN A 66 -30.58 7.37 4.00
N PRO A 67 -29.83 6.53 3.26
CA PRO A 67 -29.77 5.09 3.47
C PRO A 67 -28.94 4.82 4.72
N GLY A 68 -29.59 4.68 5.88
CA GLY A 68 -28.91 4.72 7.18
C GLY A 68 -27.56 3.98 7.25
N HIS A 69 -27.48 2.73 6.77
CA HIS A 69 -26.26 1.91 6.83
C HIS A 69 -25.72 1.45 5.47
N GLN A 70 -26.29 1.91 4.35
CA GLN A 70 -25.87 1.56 2.99
C GLN A 70 -25.55 2.82 2.18
N HIS A 71 -24.46 3.48 2.55
CA HIS A 71 -23.94 4.62 1.80
C HIS A 71 -23.06 4.16 0.64
N THR A 72 -23.27 4.71 -0.55
CA THR A 72 -22.30 4.69 -1.64
C THR A 72 -21.24 5.79 -1.42
N PRO A 73 -20.06 5.70 -2.07
CA PRO A 73 -19.08 6.79 -2.04
C PRO A 73 -19.65 8.16 -2.45
N SER A 74 -20.66 8.19 -3.33
CA SER A 74 -21.36 9.42 -3.70
C SER A 74 -22.23 10.01 -2.59
N ASN A 75 -22.78 9.19 -1.69
CA ASN A 75 -23.63 9.67 -0.60
C ASN A 75 -22.84 10.45 0.47
N VAL A 76 -21.54 10.20 0.61
CA VAL A 76 -20.68 10.79 1.65
C VAL A 76 -19.66 11.80 1.10
N GLY A 77 -19.82 12.23 -0.16
CA GLY A 77 -18.93 13.22 -0.78
C GLY A 77 -17.52 12.69 -1.09
N LEU A 78 -17.34 11.36 -1.09
CA LEU A 78 -16.08 10.69 -1.38
C LEU A 78 -15.93 10.32 -2.86
N SER A 79 -16.77 10.84 -3.75
CA SER A 79 -16.70 10.57 -5.20
C SER A 79 -15.35 10.92 -5.83
N ASN A 80 -14.64 11.90 -5.26
CA ASN A 80 -13.30 12.31 -5.69
C ASN A 80 -12.18 11.67 -4.85
N VAL A 81 -12.53 10.91 -3.81
CA VAL A 81 -11.58 10.19 -2.97
C VAL A 81 -11.38 8.81 -3.58
N ASP A 82 -10.55 8.77 -4.61
CA ASP A 82 -10.04 7.52 -5.16
C ASP A 82 -8.94 6.97 -4.25
N ASN A 83 -9.31 6.10 -3.31
CA ASN A 83 -8.38 5.41 -2.43
C ASN A 83 -7.53 4.34 -3.16
N THR A 84 -7.77 4.13 -4.46
CA THR A 84 -6.91 3.30 -5.34
C THR A 84 -5.88 4.12 -6.12
N SER A 85 -6.02 5.46 -6.17
CA SER A 85 -5.00 6.35 -6.74
C SER A 85 -3.69 6.32 -5.98
N ASP A 86 -3.70 5.88 -4.71
CA ASP A 86 -2.47 5.77 -3.90
C ASP A 86 -1.62 4.55 -4.27
N ALA A 87 -2.21 3.50 -4.83
CA ALA A 87 -1.47 2.31 -5.28
C ALA A 87 -0.70 2.52 -6.59
N THR A 88 -1.07 3.54 -7.38
CA THR A 88 -0.50 3.82 -8.71
C THR A 88 0.28 5.14 -8.81
N LYS A 89 0.35 5.94 -7.74
CA LYS A 89 1.13 7.19 -7.70
C LYS A 89 2.61 7.04 -8.06
N ASN A 90 3.16 5.83 -7.94
CA ASN A 90 4.54 5.51 -8.35
C ASN A 90 4.65 4.79 -9.70
N SER A 91 3.54 4.61 -10.44
CA SER A 91 3.55 4.01 -11.78
C SER A 91 3.83 5.03 -12.89
N ALA A 92 3.57 6.32 -12.63
CA ALA A 92 3.89 7.40 -13.56
C ALA A 92 5.30 7.97 -13.28
N THR A 93 6.03 8.35 -14.34
CA THR A 93 7.28 9.12 -14.20
C THR A 93 6.99 10.47 -13.54
N VAL A 94 7.48 10.66 -12.31
CA VAL A 94 7.36 11.94 -11.57
C VAL A 94 8.68 12.70 -11.64
N THR A 95 8.65 13.94 -12.09
CA THR A 95 9.79 14.86 -11.96
C THR A 95 9.72 15.56 -10.61
N LEU A 96 10.70 15.30 -9.73
CA LEU A 96 10.81 15.95 -8.42
C LEU A 96 11.77 17.13 -8.50
N THR A 97 11.27 18.36 -8.31
CA THR A 97 12.09 19.58 -8.19
C THR A 97 12.34 19.93 -6.71
N ASN A 98 13.44 20.64 -6.43
CA ASN A 98 13.80 21.12 -5.08
C ASN A 98 13.94 20.02 -4.00
N LYS A 99 14.32 18.80 -4.40
CA LYS A 99 14.61 17.70 -3.46
C LYS A 99 16.10 17.45 -3.36
N ARG A 100 16.55 17.10 -2.15
CA ARG A 100 17.89 16.58 -1.89
C ARG A 100 17.90 15.07 -2.15
N ILE A 101 18.94 14.57 -2.83
CA ILE A 101 19.21 13.12 -2.93
C ILE A 101 19.93 12.68 -1.65
N THR A 102 19.25 11.90 -0.81
CA THR A 102 19.90 11.21 0.32
C THR A 102 20.46 9.89 -0.20
N LYS A 103 21.79 9.76 -0.20
CA LYS A 103 22.48 8.54 -0.66
C LYS A 103 22.20 7.39 0.30
N ARG A 104 21.97 6.20 -0.24
CA ARG A 104 21.86 4.96 0.54
C ARG A 104 23.26 4.50 0.91
N THR A 105 23.51 4.29 2.20
CA THR A 105 24.85 3.96 2.71
C THR A 105 24.90 2.55 3.26
N GLY A 106 26.01 1.85 3.00
CA GLY A 106 26.38 0.60 3.66
C GLY A 106 27.76 0.73 4.29
N THR A 107 28.05 -0.05 5.32
CA THR A 107 29.37 -0.04 5.94
C THR A 107 29.72 -1.38 6.55
N ALA A 108 31.01 -1.68 6.60
CA ALA A 108 31.60 -2.72 7.44
C ALA A 108 32.91 -2.19 8.03
N ALA A 109 33.39 -2.81 9.10
CA ALA A 109 34.70 -2.45 9.65
C ALA A 109 35.84 -2.98 8.77
N SER A 110 35.80 -4.27 8.45
CA SER A 110 36.80 -4.95 7.62
C SER A 110 36.13 -6.12 6.90
N SER A 111 36.57 -6.41 5.68
CA SER A 111 36.16 -7.61 4.94
C SER A 111 37.10 -7.91 3.77
N ALA A 112 37.52 -9.16 3.60
CA ALA A 112 38.25 -9.62 2.42
C ALA A 112 37.33 -9.70 1.18
N THR A 113 36.03 -9.94 1.38
CA THR A 113 35.02 -10.03 0.33
C THR A 113 33.75 -9.25 0.71
N PRO A 114 33.77 -7.90 0.61
CA PRO A 114 32.68 -7.06 1.07
C PRO A 114 31.34 -7.42 0.42
N THR A 115 30.28 -7.50 1.23
CA THR A 115 28.92 -7.73 0.74
C THR A 115 28.26 -6.40 0.41
N ILE A 116 27.98 -6.18 -0.87
CA ILE A 116 27.45 -4.92 -1.41
C ILE A 116 26.24 -5.26 -2.29
N ASN A 117 25.04 -4.82 -1.89
CA ASN A 117 23.87 -4.85 -2.77
C ASN A 117 23.67 -3.46 -3.39
N THR A 118 23.97 -3.33 -4.67
CA THR A 118 23.92 -2.07 -5.42
C THR A 118 22.50 -1.54 -5.65
N ASP A 119 21.46 -2.36 -5.43
CA ASP A 119 20.07 -1.90 -5.38
C ASP A 119 19.76 -1.18 -4.05
N ASN A 120 20.59 -1.38 -3.03
CA ASN A 120 20.38 -0.85 -1.68
C ASN A 120 21.45 0.14 -1.24
N VAL A 121 22.54 0.33 -2.00
CA VAL A 121 23.62 1.26 -1.65
C VAL A 121 24.07 2.09 -2.85
N ASP A 122 24.34 3.36 -2.58
CA ASP A 122 25.05 4.28 -3.48
C ASP A 122 26.46 4.58 -2.96
N PHE A 123 26.69 4.41 -1.65
CA PHE A 123 27.96 4.60 -0.96
C PHE A 123 28.23 3.42 -0.02
N TYR A 124 29.43 2.87 -0.05
CA TYR A 124 29.85 1.80 0.85
C TYR A 124 31.20 2.14 1.49
N SER A 125 31.34 1.95 2.80
CA SER A 125 32.61 2.18 3.51
C SER A 125 33.15 0.94 4.22
N LEU A 126 34.46 0.72 4.07
CA LEU A 126 35.26 -0.11 4.97
C LEU A 126 36.05 0.83 5.88
N THR A 127 35.74 0.85 7.17
CA THR A 127 36.24 1.90 8.08
C THR A 127 37.54 1.56 8.79
N ALA A 128 37.94 0.29 8.84
CA ALA A 128 39.15 -0.19 9.50
C ALA A 128 39.64 -1.50 8.85
N GLN A 129 39.93 -1.47 7.54
CA GLN A 129 40.32 -2.65 6.79
C GLN A 129 41.63 -3.24 7.34
N ALA A 130 41.52 -4.44 7.92
CA ALA A 130 42.61 -5.11 8.61
C ALA A 130 43.30 -6.20 7.76
N GLU A 131 42.64 -6.66 6.71
CA GLU A 131 43.10 -7.74 5.84
C GLU A 131 43.15 -7.31 4.36
N ALA A 132 43.78 -8.13 3.52
CA ALA A 132 43.75 -7.89 2.08
C ALA A 132 42.33 -8.11 1.54
N ILE A 133 41.87 -7.21 0.68
CA ILE A 133 40.63 -7.41 -0.06
C ILE A 133 40.95 -8.32 -1.23
N THR A 134 40.33 -9.50 -1.27
CA THR A 134 40.57 -10.50 -2.30
C THR A 134 39.57 -10.40 -3.45
N SER A 135 38.39 -9.81 -3.23
CA SER A 135 37.39 -9.59 -4.27
C SER A 135 36.27 -8.65 -3.78
N PHE A 136 35.96 -7.60 -4.55
CA PHE A 136 34.69 -6.89 -4.42
C PHE A 136 33.57 -7.53 -5.24
N THR A 137 33.85 -8.60 -5.99
CA THR A 137 32.88 -9.27 -6.88
C THR A 137 32.15 -10.41 -6.18
N THR A 138 32.79 -11.12 -5.25
CA THR A 138 32.28 -12.39 -4.70
C THR A 138 30.92 -12.27 -4.02
N ASN A 139 30.67 -11.17 -3.31
CA ASN A 139 29.41 -10.90 -2.61
C ASN A 139 28.72 -9.62 -3.13
N LEU A 140 28.97 -9.26 -4.39
CA LEU A 140 28.30 -8.14 -5.06
C LEU A 140 26.97 -8.62 -5.65
N SER A 141 25.90 -7.86 -5.41
CA SER A 141 24.57 -8.12 -5.96
C SER A 141 23.86 -6.83 -6.40
N GLY A 142 22.71 -7.00 -7.02
CA GLY A 142 21.85 -5.93 -7.53
C GLY A 142 21.74 -5.92 -9.05
N THR A 143 20.90 -5.02 -9.57
CA THR A 143 20.57 -4.90 -10.99
C THR A 143 20.85 -3.48 -11.46
N PRO A 144 22.13 -3.08 -11.53
CA PRO A 144 22.49 -1.71 -11.84
C PRO A 144 22.07 -1.30 -13.26
N THR A 145 21.68 -0.04 -13.38
CA THR A 145 21.28 0.59 -14.66
C THR A 145 22.41 1.47 -15.21
N GLU A 146 22.37 1.78 -16.50
CA GLU A 146 23.41 2.59 -17.15
C GLU A 146 23.68 3.90 -16.39
N ALA A 147 24.96 4.23 -16.22
CA ALA A 147 25.43 5.40 -15.50
C ALA A 147 25.02 5.49 -14.01
N GLN A 148 24.44 4.43 -13.43
CA GLN A 148 24.26 4.36 -11.97
C GLN A 148 25.62 4.53 -11.29
N THR A 149 25.65 5.30 -10.21
CA THR A 149 26.88 5.60 -9.47
C THR A 149 27.01 4.70 -8.25
N LEU A 150 28.22 4.21 -7.99
CA LEU A 150 28.60 3.57 -6.74
C LEU A 150 29.88 4.22 -6.22
N TRP A 151 29.92 4.54 -4.94
CA TRP A 151 31.11 5.09 -4.30
C TRP A 151 31.61 4.14 -3.21
N ILE A 152 32.88 3.77 -3.24
CA ILE A 152 33.48 2.89 -2.26
C ILE A 152 34.61 3.63 -1.54
N ALA A 153 34.47 3.77 -0.22
CA ALA A 153 35.48 4.33 0.66
C ALA A 153 36.18 3.23 1.44
N ILE A 154 37.51 3.28 1.54
CA ILE A 154 38.30 2.27 2.25
C ILE A 154 39.34 2.98 3.11
N THR A 155 39.24 2.81 4.42
CA THR A 155 40.27 3.23 5.38
C THR A 155 40.94 1.98 5.92
N GLY A 156 42.24 1.83 5.70
CA GLY A 156 43.01 0.69 6.21
C GLY A 156 43.48 0.90 7.65
N THR A 157 43.88 -0.19 8.31
CA THR A 157 44.71 -0.12 9.53
C THR A 157 46.21 -0.06 9.21
N ALA A 158 46.56 -0.36 7.96
CA ALA A 158 47.87 -0.22 7.32
C ALA A 158 47.64 -0.25 5.80
N ALA A 159 48.70 -0.25 5.00
CA ALA A 159 48.56 -0.54 3.57
C ALA A 159 48.06 -1.98 3.39
N ARG A 160 46.88 -2.14 2.77
CA ARG A 160 46.24 -3.42 2.48
C ARG A 160 46.10 -3.57 0.98
N ALA A 161 46.43 -4.75 0.46
CA ALA A 161 46.21 -5.07 -0.95
C ALA A 161 44.72 -5.09 -1.30
N ILE A 162 44.39 -4.68 -2.52
CA ILE A 162 43.04 -4.63 -3.05
C ILE A 162 43.01 -5.39 -4.38
N THR A 163 42.18 -6.41 -4.44
CA THR A 163 41.78 -7.10 -5.66
C THR A 163 40.28 -6.87 -5.87
N TRP A 164 39.92 -6.14 -6.93
CA TRP A 164 38.52 -5.74 -7.17
C TRP A 164 37.65 -6.88 -7.72
N GLY A 165 38.23 -7.76 -8.54
CA GLY A 165 37.51 -8.84 -9.21
C GLY A 165 36.88 -8.41 -10.55
N ALA A 166 36.19 -9.36 -11.19
CA ALA A 166 35.77 -9.24 -12.59
C ALA A 166 34.64 -8.22 -12.84
N SER A 167 33.85 -7.87 -11.82
CA SER A 167 32.75 -6.90 -11.95
C SER A 167 33.20 -5.45 -12.00
N PHE A 168 34.50 -5.19 -11.87
CA PHE A 168 35.09 -3.86 -11.90
C PHE A 168 36.10 -3.75 -13.04
N GLU A 169 36.18 -2.56 -13.63
CA GLU A 169 37.15 -2.25 -14.67
C GLU A 169 37.77 -0.86 -14.45
N SER A 170 39.00 -0.69 -14.91
CA SER A 170 39.63 0.62 -15.00
C SER A 170 39.05 1.40 -16.18
N SER A 171 39.04 2.73 -16.08
CA SER A 171 38.93 3.62 -17.25
C SER A 171 40.32 4.19 -17.57
N THR A 172 40.40 5.46 -17.96
CA THR A 172 41.63 6.27 -17.82
C THR A 172 42.05 6.43 -16.36
N VAL A 173 41.13 6.21 -15.41
CA VAL A 173 41.40 6.09 -13.99
C VAL A 173 41.61 4.61 -13.64
N VAL A 174 42.81 4.29 -13.15
CA VAL A 174 43.24 2.93 -12.83
C VAL A 174 42.69 2.51 -11.47
N LEU A 175 42.17 1.29 -11.38
CA LEU A 175 41.75 0.70 -10.11
C LEU A 175 42.92 0.64 -9.11
N PRO A 176 42.77 1.21 -7.90
CA PRO A 176 43.85 1.19 -6.91
C PRO A 176 44.04 -0.23 -6.38
N THR A 177 45.29 -0.64 -6.25
CA THR A 177 45.67 -1.99 -5.79
C THR A 177 46.02 -2.03 -4.31
N THR A 178 46.03 -0.89 -3.62
CA THR A 178 46.34 -0.78 -2.19
C THR A 178 45.54 0.32 -1.52
N THR A 179 45.18 0.14 -0.25
CA THR A 179 44.70 1.25 0.60
C THR A 179 45.82 2.26 0.88
N VAL A 180 45.45 3.49 1.22
CA VAL A 180 46.40 4.57 1.55
C VAL A 180 46.74 4.54 3.04
N SER A 181 47.23 3.40 3.52
CA SER A 181 47.44 3.17 4.96
C SER A 181 46.16 3.46 5.77
N THR A 182 46.25 4.39 6.74
CA THR A 182 45.14 4.88 7.58
C THR A 182 44.38 6.06 7.00
N ASN A 183 44.79 6.57 5.85
CA ASN A 183 44.01 7.58 5.13
C ASN A 183 42.87 6.89 4.40
N ARG A 184 41.75 7.61 4.29
CA ARG A 184 40.60 7.16 3.51
C ARG A 184 40.94 7.24 2.02
N LEU A 185 40.74 6.13 1.32
CA LEU A 185 40.75 6.03 -0.13
C LEU A 185 39.30 6.08 -0.62
N ASP A 186 38.98 7.00 -1.52
CA ASP A 186 37.66 7.12 -2.13
C ASP A 186 37.73 6.72 -3.61
N VAL A 187 36.88 5.78 -4.02
CA VAL A 187 36.81 5.26 -5.39
C VAL A 187 35.40 5.41 -5.94
N GLY A 188 35.27 6.24 -6.97
CA GLY A 188 34.00 6.47 -7.66
C GLY A 188 33.84 5.56 -8.87
N PHE A 189 32.65 4.99 -9.03
CA PHE A 189 32.30 4.10 -10.13
C PHE A 189 31.03 4.56 -10.84
N ALA A 190 30.96 4.27 -12.14
CA ALA A 190 29.74 4.32 -12.94
C ALA A 190 29.50 2.96 -13.60
N TRP A 191 28.26 2.47 -13.55
CA TRP A 191 27.91 1.22 -14.22
C TRP A 191 27.92 1.41 -15.75
N ASN A 192 28.58 0.49 -16.44
CA ASN A 192 28.60 0.43 -17.90
C ASN A 192 27.92 -0.86 -18.38
N THR A 193 26.77 -0.72 -19.01
CA THR A 193 25.99 -1.83 -19.59
C THR A 193 26.68 -2.50 -20.78
N VAL A 194 27.64 -1.84 -21.45
CA VAL A 194 28.37 -2.45 -22.57
C VAL A 194 29.30 -3.57 -22.10
N THR A 195 29.99 -3.37 -20.98
CA THR A 195 30.91 -4.38 -20.42
C THR A 195 30.33 -5.13 -19.22
N ASN A 196 29.17 -4.72 -18.73
CA ASN A 196 28.53 -5.21 -17.50
C ASN A 196 29.47 -5.10 -16.29
N LYS A 197 30.11 -3.94 -16.13
CA LYS A 197 31.07 -3.68 -15.05
C LYS A 197 30.91 -2.28 -14.47
N TRP A 198 31.30 -2.16 -13.21
CA TRP A 198 31.54 -0.90 -12.53
C TRP A 198 32.86 -0.31 -13.03
N ARG A 199 32.77 0.72 -13.85
CA ARG A 199 33.94 1.42 -14.40
C ARG A 199 34.42 2.46 -13.41
N CYS A 200 35.70 2.41 -13.05
CA CYS A 200 36.33 3.41 -12.20
C CYS A 200 36.36 4.77 -12.91
N VAL A 201 35.84 5.83 -12.29
CA VAL A 201 35.75 7.18 -12.88
C VAL A 201 36.41 8.26 -12.03
N ALA A 202 36.70 7.99 -10.76
CA ALA A 202 37.35 8.94 -9.86
C ALA A 202 38.14 8.24 -8.75
N LEU A 203 39.20 8.90 -8.29
CA LEU A 203 39.98 8.56 -7.10
C LEU A 203 40.19 9.82 -6.25
N GLY A 204 40.14 9.66 -4.94
CA GLY A 204 40.34 10.73 -3.94
C GLY A 204 40.96 10.22 -2.66
#